data_AF-A0A7H4N4H8-F1
#
_entry.id   AF-A0A7H4N4H8-F1
#
_cell.length_a   1.000
_cell.length_b   1.000
_cell.length_c   1.000
_cell.angle_alpha   90.00
_cell.angle_beta   90.00
_cell.angle_gamma   90.00
#
_symmetry.space_group_name_H-M   'P 1'
#
loop_
_entity.id
_entity.type
_entity.pdbx_description
1 polymer ?
#
loop_
_entity_poly.entity_id
_entity_poly.type
_entity_poly.pdbx_seq_one_letter_code
_entity_poly.pdbx_strand_id
1 'polypeptide(L)'
;MSFIRPAVVLFILLTLLTGGVYPLLTTALGQWWFPQQANGSLVRIDGEVRGSRLIGQNFTAPGYFQGRPSATAEMPDNPLASGGSNLAASNPALDKAISERVQALRAANPDASATVPVELVTASASGTGLQSDACRRSVAGAARRQSAPA
;
A
#
# COMPACT_ATOMS: atom_id res chain seq x y z
N MET A 1 -40.15 31.16 16.89
CA MET A 1 -40.24 29.67 16.92
C MET A 1 -40.66 29.07 15.56
N SER A 2 -40.42 29.71 14.39
CA SER A 2 -40.93 29.20 13.09
C SER A 2 -39.91 28.37 12.28
N PHE A 3 -38.62 28.41 12.65
CA PHE A 3 -37.55 27.76 11.86
C PHE A 3 -37.14 26.37 12.34
N ILE A 4 -37.61 25.92 13.51
CA ILE A 4 -37.19 24.64 14.10
C ILE A 4 -37.72 23.46 13.28
N ARG A 5 -39.00 23.48 12.88
CA ARG A 5 -39.59 22.45 12.03
C ARG A 5 -38.88 22.29 10.68
N PRO A 6 -38.72 23.34 9.85
CA PRO A 6 -38.04 23.18 8.57
C PRO A 6 -36.57 22.78 8.71
N ALA A 7 -35.86 23.25 9.76
CA ALA A 7 -34.49 22.85 10.01
C ALA A 7 -34.36 21.35 10.34
N VAL A 8 -35.22 20.82 11.20
CA VAL A 8 -35.20 19.39 11.58
C VAL A 8 -35.59 18.50 10.40
N VAL A 9 -36.60 18.89 9.61
CA VAL A 9 -37.01 18.13 8.42
C VAL A 9 -35.88 18.09 7.39
N LEU A 10 -35.25 19.23 7.12
CA LEU A 10 -34.14 19.28 6.16
C LEU A 10 -32.94 18.47 6.63
N PHE A 11 -32.61 18.52 7.93
CA PHE A 11 -31.55 17.70 8.52
C PHE A 11 -31.83 16.20 8.31
N ILE A 12 -33.02 15.72 8.71
CA ILE A 12 -33.39 14.30 8.56
C ILE A 12 -33.38 13.89 7.08
N LEU A 13 -33.93 14.72 6.19
CA LEU A 13 -33.97 14.44 4.76
C LEU A 13 -32.55 14.30 4.18
N LEU A 14 -31.65 15.24 4.49
CA LEU A 14 -30.27 15.18 4.01
C LEU A 14 -29.48 14.03 4.64
N THR A 15 -29.74 13.65 5.89
CA THR A 15 -29.15 12.48 6.53
C THR A 15 -29.60 11.18 5.84
N LEU A 16 -30.89 11.03 5.55
CA LEU A 16 -31.41 9.85 4.85
C LEU A 16 -30.89 9.77 3.41
N LEU A 17 -30.77 10.93 2.75
CA LEU A 17 -30.29 10.98 1.37
C LEU A 17 -28.78 10.69 1.27
N THR A 18 -27.96 11.32 2.10
CA THR A 18 -26.49 11.17 2.03
C THR A 18 -25.98 9.95 2.79
N GLY A 19 -26.65 9.52 3.86
CA GLY A 19 -26.28 8.35 4.65
C GLY A 19 -27.00 7.05 4.26
N GLY A 20 -28.11 7.14 3.52
CA GLY A 20 -28.90 5.97 3.09
C GLY A 20 -28.93 5.82 1.57
N VAL A 21 -29.62 6.74 0.89
CA VAL A 21 -29.86 6.63 -0.57
C VAL A 21 -28.54 6.61 -1.34
N TYR A 22 -27.63 7.54 -1.06
CA TYR A 22 -26.35 7.66 -1.75
C TYR A 22 -25.43 6.42 -1.61
N PRO A 23 -25.12 5.91 -0.41
CA PRO A 23 -24.26 4.73 -0.27
C PRO A 23 -24.91 3.47 -0.86
N LEU A 24 -26.23 3.30 -0.74
CA LEU A 24 -26.92 2.14 -1.33
C LEU A 24 -26.89 2.18 -2.85
N LEU A 25 -27.17 3.34 -3.46
CA LEU A 25 -27.17 3.50 -4.90
C LEU A 25 -25.76 3.27 -5.48
N THR A 26 -24.74 3.87 -4.86
CA THR A 26 -23.34 3.71 -5.31
C THR A 26 -22.85 2.27 -5.12
N THR A 27 -23.25 1.59 -4.03
CA THR A 27 -22.92 0.17 -3.81
C THR A 27 -23.60 -0.72 -4.85
N ALA A 28 -24.89 -0.52 -5.12
CA ALA A 28 -25.62 -1.33 -6.10
C ALA A 28 -25.05 -1.19 -7.52
N LEU A 29 -24.80 0.04 -7.96
CA LEU A 29 -24.18 0.30 -9.25
C LEU A 29 -22.73 -0.22 -9.33
N GLY A 30 -21.97 -0.06 -8.24
CA GLY A 30 -20.59 -0.57 -8.15
C GLY A 30 -20.53 -2.09 -8.26
N GLN A 31 -21.42 -2.81 -7.57
CA GLN A 31 -21.50 -4.26 -7.65
C GLN A 31 -22.01 -4.75 -9.01
N TRP A 32 -22.92 -4.03 -9.66
CA TRP A 32 -23.43 -4.40 -10.98
C TRP A 32 -22.36 -4.22 -12.06
N TRP A 33 -21.73 -3.04 -12.15
CA TRP A 33 -20.79 -2.76 -13.25
C TRP A 33 -19.35 -3.21 -12.95
N PHE A 34 -18.90 -3.16 -11.69
CA PHE A 34 -17.50 -3.38 -11.31
C PHE A 34 -17.37 -4.29 -10.08
N PRO A 35 -17.92 -5.51 -10.08
CA PRO A 35 -17.94 -6.37 -8.90
C PRO A 35 -16.53 -6.70 -8.39
N GLN A 36 -15.56 -6.89 -9.27
CA GLN A 36 -14.20 -7.24 -8.83
C GLN A 36 -13.54 -6.08 -8.07
N GLN A 37 -13.68 -4.85 -8.56
CA GLN A 37 -13.11 -3.65 -7.96
C GLN A 37 -13.86 -3.24 -6.70
N ALA A 38 -15.21 -3.29 -6.72
CA ALA A 38 -16.06 -2.98 -5.58
C ALA A 38 -15.80 -3.92 -4.38
N ASN A 39 -15.40 -5.17 -4.65
CA ASN A 39 -15.02 -6.14 -3.62
C ASN A 39 -13.52 -6.12 -3.29
N GLY A 40 -12.79 -5.05 -3.64
CA GLY A 40 -11.40 -4.84 -3.21
C GLY A 40 -10.33 -5.44 -4.12
N SER A 41 -10.67 -5.85 -5.35
CA SER A 41 -9.71 -6.38 -6.35
C SER A 41 -8.87 -7.55 -5.84
N LEU A 42 -9.51 -8.46 -5.11
CA LEU A 42 -8.85 -9.61 -4.48
C LEU A 42 -8.25 -10.57 -5.52
N VAL A 43 -7.08 -11.11 -5.21
CA VAL A 43 -6.42 -12.19 -5.94
C VAL A 43 -6.66 -13.49 -5.17
N ARG A 44 -7.24 -14.47 -5.85
CA ARG A 44 -7.52 -15.79 -5.31
C ARG A 44 -6.77 -16.85 -6.11
N ILE A 45 -6.11 -17.76 -5.41
CA ILE A 45 -5.42 -18.92 -5.97
C ILE A 45 -5.90 -20.12 -5.18
N ASP A 46 -6.42 -21.14 -5.86
CA ASP A 46 -6.95 -22.36 -5.25
C ASP A 46 -8.05 -22.12 -4.20
N GLY A 47 -8.90 -21.10 -4.44
CA GLY A 47 -10.00 -20.73 -3.54
C GLY A 47 -9.57 -19.88 -2.34
N GLU A 48 -8.28 -19.79 -2.03
CA GLU A 48 -7.75 -18.96 -0.94
C GLU A 48 -7.48 -17.52 -1.39
N VAL A 49 -7.79 -16.55 -0.52
CA VAL A 49 -7.46 -15.14 -0.74
C VAL A 49 -5.98 -14.92 -0.46
N ARG A 50 -5.21 -14.66 -1.51
CA ARG A 50 -3.77 -14.37 -1.38
C ARG A 50 -3.48 -12.89 -1.13
N GLY A 51 -4.43 -12.00 -1.41
CA GLY A 51 -4.29 -10.56 -1.18
C GLY A 51 -5.16 -9.74 -2.14
N SER A 52 -4.81 -8.47 -2.32
CA SER A 52 -5.43 -7.57 -3.31
C SER A 52 -4.37 -7.09 -4.31
N ARG A 53 -4.78 -6.84 -5.55
CA ARG A 53 -3.92 -6.18 -6.55
C ARG A 53 -3.44 -4.79 -6.11
N LEU A 54 -4.13 -4.18 -5.15
CA LEU A 54 -3.88 -2.81 -4.70
C LEU A 54 -3.04 -2.74 -3.42
N ILE A 55 -2.83 -3.86 -2.72
CA ILE A 55 -2.16 -3.88 -1.42
C ILE A 55 -0.84 -4.62 -1.56
N GLY A 56 0.26 -3.92 -1.25
CA GLY A 56 1.59 -4.51 -1.12
C GLY A 56 1.67 -5.41 0.11
N GLN A 57 2.47 -6.47 0.03
CA GLN A 57 2.75 -7.36 1.15
C GLN A 57 4.23 -7.26 1.52
N ASN A 58 4.52 -7.56 2.78
CA ASN A 58 5.89 -7.58 3.27
C ASN A 58 6.65 -8.81 2.75
N PHE A 59 7.34 -8.67 1.63
CA PHE A 59 8.17 -9.71 1.04
C PHE A 59 9.61 -9.64 1.59
N THR A 60 9.96 -10.56 2.48
CA THR A 60 11.30 -10.65 3.10
C THR A 60 12.15 -11.82 2.59
N ALA A 61 11.52 -12.82 1.97
CA ALA A 61 12.20 -14.03 1.54
C ALA A 61 13.02 -13.82 0.23
N PRO A 62 14.21 -14.45 0.12
CA PRO A 62 15.01 -14.42 -1.10
C PRO A 62 14.23 -15.10 -2.22
N GLY A 63 14.07 -14.43 -3.36
CA GLY A 63 13.25 -14.91 -4.47
C GLY A 63 12.16 -13.92 -4.88
N TYR A 64 11.60 -13.20 -3.91
CA TYR A 64 10.58 -12.19 -4.16
C TYR A 64 11.20 -10.81 -4.38
N PHE A 65 10.46 -9.96 -5.09
CA PHE A 65 10.80 -8.55 -5.19
C PHE A 65 10.50 -7.87 -3.85
N GLN A 66 11.47 -7.12 -3.35
CA GLN A 66 11.28 -6.35 -2.12
C GLN A 66 10.55 -5.05 -2.44
N GLY A 67 9.43 -4.80 -1.77
CA GLY A 67 8.63 -3.59 -1.89
C GLY A 67 9.33 -2.34 -1.35
N ARG A 68 8.65 -1.21 -1.40
CA ARG A 68 9.10 -0.02 -0.66
C ARG A 68 8.99 -0.28 0.84
N PRO A 69 9.89 0.25 1.68
CA PRO A 69 9.77 0.10 3.12
C PRO A 69 8.42 0.60 3.62
N SER A 70 7.78 -0.19 4.48
CA SER A 70 6.60 0.19 5.22
C SER A 70 6.97 0.62 6.63
N ALA A 71 6.28 1.64 7.14
CA ALA A 71 6.43 2.17 8.48
C ALA A 71 5.11 2.12 9.27
N THR A 72 4.23 1.16 8.94
CA THR A 72 2.98 0.93 9.66
C THR A 72 3.23 0.44 11.08
N ALA A 73 2.24 0.63 11.97
CA ALA A 73 2.37 0.20 13.35
C ALA A 73 2.41 -1.34 13.48
N GLU A 74 3.15 -1.81 14.50
CA GLU A 74 3.35 -3.22 14.90
C GLU A 74 4.15 -4.07 13.89
N MET A 75 3.73 -4.08 12.63
CA MET A 75 4.37 -4.84 11.56
C MET A 75 4.34 -4.06 10.23
N PRO A 76 5.31 -4.28 9.33
CA PRO A 76 5.31 -3.70 7.98
C PRO A 76 4.11 -4.17 7.14
N ASP A 77 3.59 -3.28 6.30
CA ASP A 77 2.45 -3.46 5.40
C ASP A 77 1.16 -3.90 6.11
N ASN A 78 0.95 -3.39 7.34
CA ASN A 78 -0.27 -3.67 8.11
C ASN A 78 -1.46 -2.86 7.57
N PRO A 79 -2.49 -3.50 6.96
CA PRO A 79 -3.64 -2.78 6.42
C PRO A 79 -4.51 -2.15 7.51
N LEU A 80 -4.44 -2.66 8.75
CA LEU A 80 -5.19 -2.11 9.90
C LEU A 80 -4.55 -0.84 10.46
N ALA A 81 -3.26 -0.61 10.19
CA ALA A 81 -2.50 0.53 10.68
C ALA A 81 -1.93 1.35 9.52
N SER A 82 -2.80 1.75 8.58
CA SER A 82 -2.42 2.54 7.41
C SER A 82 -1.80 3.88 7.85
N GLY A 83 -0.53 4.10 7.50
CA GLY A 83 0.24 5.26 7.93
C GLY A 83 1.69 5.21 7.45
N GLY A 84 2.31 6.38 7.33
CA GLY A 84 3.68 6.53 6.84
C GLY A 84 4.67 6.97 7.91
N SER A 85 5.95 7.05 7.53
CA SER A 85 6.98 7.65 8.36
C SER A 85 6.83 9.17 8.34
N ASN A 86 6.47 9.76 9.49
CA ASN A 86 6.35 11.21 9.66
C ASN A 86 7.65 11.86 10.16
N LEU A 87 8.81 11.28 9.82
CA LEU A 87 10.12 11.85 10.18
C LEU A 87 10.47 12.99 9.21
N ALA A 88 10.82 14.16 9.78
CA ALA A 88 11.28 15.30 8.99
C ALA A 88 12.69 15.08 8.42
N ALA A 89 13.03 15.77 7.33
CA ALA A 89 14.36 15.72 6.72
C ALA A 89 15.50 16.19 7.64
N SER A 90 15.19 17.04 8.63
CA SER A 90 16.15 17.48 9.65
C SER A 90 16.31 16.50 10.82
N ASN A 91 15.56 15.39 10.83
CA ASN A 91 15.57 14.44 11.94
C ASN A 91 16.71 13.41 11.73
N PRO A 92 17.71 13.34 12.63
CA PRO A 92 18.84 12.39 12.48
C PRO A 92 18.42 10.92 12.53
N ALA A 93 17.24 10.60 13.10
CA ALA A 93 16.70 9.24 13.07
C ALA A 93 16.35 8.78 11.64
N LEU A 94 15.99 9.71 10.76
CA LEU A 94 15.71 9.40 9.35
C LEU A 94 17.01 9.01 8.63
N ASP A 95 18.08 9.77 8.83
CA ASP A 95 19.40 9.48 8.24
C ASP A 95 19.92 8.11 8.67
N LYS A 96 19.76 7.79 9.97
CA LYS A 96 20.12 6.47 10.51
C LYS A 96 19.32 5.35 9.83
N ALA A 97 18.00 5.50 9.74
CA ALA A 97 17.13 4.49 9.12
C ALA A 97 17.44 4.29 7.62
N ILE A 98 17.74 5.37 6.90
CA ILE A 98 18.13 5.29 5.48
C ILE A 98 19.48 4.57 5.34
N SER A 99 20.47 4.92 6.16
CA SER A 99 21.80 4.28 6.13
C SER A 99 21.71 2.78 6.40
N GLU A 100 20.95 2.37 7.42
CA GLU A 100 20.71 0.96 7.74
C GLU A 100 20.07 0.19 6.57
N ARG A 101 19.05 0.79 5.92
CA ARG A 101 18.40 0.19 4.74
C ARG A 101 19.33 0.07 3.55
N VAL A 102 20.16 1.09 3.29
CA VAL A 102 21.16 1.06 2.21
C VAL A 102 22.15 -0.08 2.43
N GLN A 103 22.64 -0.26 3.66
CA GLN A 103 23.58 -1.32 4.00
C GLN A 103 22.93 -2.71 3.82
N ALA A 104 21.71 -2.90 4.34
CA ALA A 104 20.97 -4.15 4.20
C ALA A 104 20.72 -4.51 2.72
N LEU A 105 20.33 -3.53 1.90
CA LEU A 105 20.07 -3.74 0.47
C LEU A 105 21.34 -4.12 -0.31
N ARG A 106 22.48 -3.50 0.01
CA ARG A 106 23.77 -3.84 -0.60
C ARG A 106 24.23 -5.23 -0.21
N ALA A 107 24.07 -5.61 1.06
CA ALA A 107 24.39 -6.95 1.53
C ALA A 107 23.50 -8.02 0.88
N ALA A 108 22.22 -7.73 0.67
CA ALA A 108 21.28 -8.62 0.01
C ALA A 108 21.51 -8.72 -1.51
N ASN A 109 22.12 -7.71 -2.14
CA ASN A 109 22.30 -7.62 -3.60
C ASN A 109 23.75 -7.24 -3.97
N PRO A 110 24.74 -8.13 -3.75
CA PRO A 110 26.16 -7.83 -3.97
C PRO A 110 26.51 -7.58 -5.44
N ASP A 111 25.75 -8.15 -6.39
CA ASP A 111 25.99 -8.00 -7.84
C ASP A 111 25.24 -6.80 -8.46
N ALA A 112 24.45 -6.08 -7.66
CA ALA A 112 23.68 -4.94 -8.15
C ALA A 112 24.54 -3.67 -8.25
N SER A 113 24.05 -2.68 -8.98
CA SER A 113 24.71 -1.37 -9.08
C SER A 113 24.93 -0.76 -7.70
N ALA A 114 26.06 -0.07 -7.51
CA ALA A 114 26.39 0.62 -6.26
C ALA A 114 25.37 1.73 -5.90
N THR A 115 24.66 2.26 -6.91
CA THR A 115 23.60 3.25 -6.76
C THR A 115 22.28 2.58 -6.35
N VAL A 116 21.89 2.77 -5.10
CA VAL A 116 20.62 2.26 -4.57
C VAL A 116 19.47 3.20 -4.94
N PRO A 117 18.36 2.71 -5.54
CA PRO A 117 17.21 3.55 -5.85
C PRO A 117 16.55 4.12 -4.59
N VAL A 118 16.17 5.40 -4.64
CA VAL A 118 15.52 6.11 -3.51
C VAL A 118 14.22 5.45 -3.04
N GLU A 119 13.47 4.86 -3.97
CA GLU A 119 12.19 4.18 -3.69
C GLU A 119 12.33 2.99 -2.73
N LEU A 120 13.48 2.30 -2.78
CA LEU A 120 13.76 1.13 -1.94
C LEU A 120 14.20 1.48 -0.52
N VAL A 121 14.61 2.73 -0.28
CA VAL A 121 15.13 3.18 1.03
C VAL A 121 14.17 4.14 1.73
N THR A 122 13.29 4.80 0.99
CA THR A 122 12.30 5.75 1.51
C THR A 122 10.94 5.08 1.75
N ALA A 123 10.41 5.28 2.95
CA ALA A 123 9.14 4.67 3.34
C ALA A 123 7.95 5.25 2.56
N SER A 124 6.93 4.42 2.29
CA SER A 124 5.69 4.87 1.66
C SER A 124 4.85 5.71 2.63
N ALA A 125 4.14 6.72 2.10
CA ALA A 125 3.22 7.56 2.87
C ALA A 125 1.97 6.80 3.34
N SER A 126 1.46 5.86 2.53
CA SER A 126 0.30 5.02 2.88
C SER A 126 0.64 3.88 3.83
N GLY A 127 1.94 3.56 3.98
CA GLY A 127 2.39 2.37 4.71
C GLY A 127 2.13 1.04 3.99
N THR A 128 1.38 1.04 2.89
CA THR A 128 1.18 -0.14 2.02
C THR A 128 1.68 0.23 0.63
N GLY A 129 2.99 0.11 0.44
CA GLY A 129 3.66 0.56 -0.78
C GLY A 129 3.61 -0.50 -1.86
N LEU A 130 2.90 -0.25 -2.97
CA LEU A 130 3.05 -1.09 -4.16
C LEU A 130 4.46 -0.93 -4.76
N GLN A 131 4.93 -2.01 -5.36
CA GLN A 131 6.20 -2.06 -6.09
C GLN A 131 6.23 -1.00 -7.20
N SER A 132 7.09 0.03 -7.09
CA SER A 132 7.28 0.99 -8.17
C SER A 132 8.16 0.42 -9.29
N ASP A 133 8.01 0.91 -10.52
CA ASP A 133 8.81 0.47 -11.68
C ASP A 133 10.32 0.68 -11.49
N ALA A 134 10.71 1.64 -10.63
CA ALA A 134 12.09 1.83 -10.21
C ALA A 134 12.62 0.60 -9.44
N CYS A 135 11.81 0.03 -8.56
CA CYS A 135 12.18 -1.19 -7.86
C CYS A 135 12.19 -2.42 -8.78
N ARG A 136 11.24 -2.51 -9.72
CA ARG A 136 11.21 -3.58 -10.72
C ARG A 136 12.50 -3.61 -11.55
N ARG A 137 13.03 -2.45 -11.91
CA ARG A 137 14.28 -2.31 -12.69
C ARG A 137 15.54 -2.60 -11.88
N SER A 138 15.61 -2.18 -10.62
CA SER A 138 16.78 -2.42 -9.76
C SER A 138 17.03 -3.90 -9.48
N VAL A 139 15.97 -4.71 -9.44
CA VAL A 139 16.03 -6.14 -9.10
C VAL A 139 16.09 -7.02 -10.36
N ALA A 140 16.02 -6.45 -11.57
CA ALA A 140 16.29 -7.18 -12.81
C ALA A 140 17.71 -7.80 -12.87
N GLY A 141 18.63 -7.30 -12.04
CA GLY A 141 19.91 -7.97 -11.76
C GLY A 141 19.77 -9.25 -10.94
N ALA A 142 18.92 -9.26 -9.90
CA ALA A 142 18.71 -10.41 -9.01
C ALA A 142 17.81 -11.49 -9.63
N ALA A 143 16.83 -11.12 -10.47
CA ALA A 143 15.97 -12.06 -11.20
C ALA A 143 16.79 -12.96 -12.16
N ARG A 144 17.93 -12.47 -12.66
CA ARG A 144 18.87 -13.27 -13.47
C ARG A 144 19.43 -14.50 -12.75
N ARG A 145 19.42 -14.51 -11.40
CA ARG A 145 19.82 -15.69 -10.60
C ARG A 145 18.72 -16.76 -10.50
N GLN A 146 17.45 -16.43 -10.74
CA GLN A 146 16.34 -17.39 -10.63
C GLN A 146 16.01 -18.08 -11.95
N SER A 147 16.41 -17.49 -13.08
CA SER A 147 16.24 -18.07 -14.42
C SER A 147 17.48 -18.86 -14.91
N ALA A 148 18.52 -18.98 -14.09
CA ALA A 148 19.65 -19.85 -14.42
C ALA A 148 19.22 -21.31 -14.14
N PRO A 149 19.24 -22.21 -15.13
CA PRO A 149 19.05 -23.63 -14.87
C PRO A 149 20.20 -24.11 -13.97
N ALA A 150 19.87 -24.93 -12.98
CA ALA A 150 20.85 -25.67 -12.18
C ALA A 150 21.63 -26.66 -13.06
#